data_AF-A0A077ZMZ3-F1
#
_entry.id   AF-A0A077ZMZ3-F1
#
_cell.length_a   1.000
_cell.length_b   1.000
_cell.length_c   1.000
_cell.angle_alpha   90.00
_cell.angle_beta   90.00
_cell.angle_gamma   90.00
#
_symmetry.space_group_name_H-M   'P 1'
#
loop_
_entity.id
_entity.type
_entity.pdbx_description
1 polymer ?
#
loop_
_entity_poly.entity_id
_entity_poly.type
_entity_poly.pdbx_seq_one_letter_code
_entity_poly.pdbx_strand_id
1 'polypeptide(L)'
;MELLVSQQDTASTHITEFSYYVENGLTFESWFERYEDIFKVDVASLPDDARVRLLSQKLPAASHDNYAKYVLPKQPRDFTFKETVDP
;
A
#
# COMPACT_ATOMS: atom_id res chain seq x y z
N MET A 1 18.53 -6.59 8.66
CA MET A 1 17.65 -5.40 8.63
C MET A 1 17.98 -4.49 7.45
N GLU A 2 19.26 -4.22 7.16
CA GLU A 2 19.66 -3.30 6.05
C GLU A 2 19.09 -3.69 4.68
N LEU A 3 19.08 -4.99 4.33
CA LEU A 3 18.51 -5.44 3.05
C LEU A 3 17.00 -5.20 2.92
N LEU A 4 16.24 -5.30 4.02
CA LEU A 4 14.78 -5.10 3.99
C LEU A 4 14.44 -3.61 3.85
N VAL A 5 15.20 -2.75 4.54
CA VAL A 5 15.02 -1.29 4.45
C VAL A 5 15.35 -0.81 3.04
N SER A 6 16.43 -1.31 2.43
CA SER A 6 16.78 -0.93 1.06
C SER A 6 15.74 -1.39 0.03
N GLN A 7 15.13 -2.57 0.21
CA GLN A 7 14.02 -3.01 -0.64
C GLN A 7 12.80 -2.09 -0.52
N GLN A 8 12.40 -1.73 0.71
CA GLN A 8 11.25 -0.85 0.94
C GLN A 8 11.49 0.56 0.35
N ASP A 9 12.68 1.12 0.56
CA ASP A 9 13.04 2.45 0.03
C ASP A 9 13.06 2.44 -1.51
N THR A 10 13.67 1.41 -2.10
CA THR A 10 13.70 1.24 -3.57
C THR A 10 12.29 1.16 -4.13
N ALA A 11 11.44 0.27 -3.60
CA ALA A 11 10.05 0.13 -4.03
C ALA A 11 9.26 1.44 -3.88
N SER A 12 9.47 2.17 -2.77
CA SER A 12 8.82 3.46 -2.54
C SER A 12 9.17 4.48 -3.62
N THR A 13 10.40 4.51 -4.15
CA THR A 13 10.75 5.45 -5.23
C THR A 13 10.04 5.16 -6.55
N HIS A 14 9.59 3.93 -6.77
CA HIS A 14 8.94 3.50 -8.02
C HIS A 14 7.41 3.61 -8.00
N ILE A 15 6.80 3.79 -6.82
CA ILE A 15 5.34 3.89 -6.66
C ILE A 15 4.93 5.37 -6.51
N THR A 16 4.03 5.84 -7.36
CA THR A 16 3.43 7.18 -7.24
C THR A 16 2.31 7.20 -6.20
N GLU A 17 2.05 8.37 -5.61
CA GLU A 17 0.89 8.56 -4.73
C GLU A 17 -0.43 8.24 -5.46
N PHE A 18 -1.35 7.60 -4.75
CA PHE A 18 -2.69 7.28 -5.23
C PHE A 18 -3.51 8.56 -5.41
N SER A 19 -4.31 8.62 -6.47
CA SER A 19 -5.30 9.66 -6.72
C SER A 19 -6.62 9.01 -7.10
N TYR A 20 -7.73 9.54 -6.58
CA TYR A 20 -9.07 9.02 -6.86
C TYR A 20 -9.86 9.96 -7.77
N TYR A 21 -10.12 9.53 -9.01
CA TYR A 21 -10.96 10.21 -9.99
C TYR A 21 -11.69 9.16 -10.83
N VAL A 22 -12.87 8.74 -10.37
CA VAL A 22 -13.67 7.69 -11.01
C VAL A 22 -14.01 8.00 -12.47
N GLU A 23 -14.32 9.27 -12.79
CA GLU A 23 -14.63 9.74 -14.17
C GLU A 23 -13.45 9.55 -15.13
N ASN A 24 -12.23 9.45 -14.61
CA ASN A 24 -11.00 9.26 -15.38
C ASN A 24 -10.46 7.83 -15.26
N GLY A 25 -11.21 6.92 -14.62
CA GLY A 25 -10.77 5.55 -14.35
C GLY A 25 -9.65 5.42 -13.31
N LEU A 26 -9.37 6.48 -12.55
CA LEU A 26 -8.36 6.46 -11.48
C LEU A 26 -9.00 5.92 -10.20
N THR A 27 -9.03 4.60 -10.07
CA THR A 27 -9.50 3.86 -8.89
C THR A 27 -8.34 3.18 -8.18
N PHE A 28 -8.57 2.68 -6.96
CA PHE A 28 -7.52 1.95 -6.24
C PHE A 28 -7.08 0.70 -7.01
N GLU A 29 -8.02 -0.03 -7.63
CA GLU A 29 -7.75 -1.22 -8.44
C GLU A 29 -6.83 -0.89 -9.61
N SER A 30 -7.14 0.17 -10.38
CA SER A 30 -6.32 0.60 -11.52
C SER A 30 -4.90 1.04 -11.10
N TRP A 31 -4.80 1.69 -9.94
CA TRP A 31 -3.53 2.13 -9.39
C TRP A 31 -2.73 0.95 -8.85
N PHE A 32 -3.38 0.00 -8.19
CA PHE A 32 -2.74 -1.19 -7.64
C PHE A 32 -2.25 -2.13 -8.74
N GLU A 33 -3.06 -2.36 -9.79
CA GLU A 33 -2.69 -3.16 -10.96
C GLU A 33 -1.39 -2.65 -11.60
N ARG A 34 -1.22 -1.33 -11.70
CA ARG A 34 0.01 -0.71 -12.22
C ARG A 34 1.26 -1.05 -11.40
N TYR A 35 1.12 -1.29 -10.10
CA TYR A 35 2.22 -1.53 -9.16
C TYR A 35 2.20 -2.93 -8.55
N GLU A 36 1.40 -3.84 -9.11
CA GLU A 36 1.12 -5.16 -8.54
C GLU A 36 2.41 -5.96 -8.34
N ASP A 37 3.28 -5.99 -9.34
CA ASP A 37 4.56 -6.70 -9.27
C ASP A 37 5.50 -6.11 -8.21
N ILE A 38 5.50 -4.79 -8.00
CA ILE A 38 6.32 -4.20 -6.94
C ILE A 38 5.85 -4.74 -5.58
N PHE A 39 4.54 -4.77 -5.36
CA PHE A 39 3.97 -5.22 -4.09
C PHE A 39 3.99 -6.74 -3.89
N LYS A 40 3.82 -7.52 -4.96
CA LYS A 40 3.71 -8.99 -4.91
C LYS A 40 5.03 -9.72 -5.18
N VAL A 41 5.99 -9.08 -5.85
CA VAL A 41 7.28 -9.67 -6.25
C VAL A 41 8.45 -8.95 -5.58
N ASP A 42 8.66 -7.65 -5.86
CA ASP A 42 9.88 -6.94 -5.44
C ASP A 42 10.02 -6.85 -3.91
N VAL A 43 8.89 -6.71 -3.23
CA VAL A 43 8.83 -6.63 -1.75
C VAL A 43 8.24 -7.89 -1.11
N ALA A 44 8.19 -9.02 -1.83
CA ALA A 44 7.62 -10.28 -1.33
C ALA A 44 8.33 -10.82 -0.08
N SER A 45 9.62 -10.47 0.11
CA SER A 45 10.41 -10.83 1.29
C SER A 45 10.15 -9.94 2.51
N LEU A 46 9.45 -8.82 2.35
CA LEU A 46 9.11 -7.95 3.47
C LEU A 46 7.99 -8.58 4.31
N PRO A 47 8.03 -8.42 5.64
CA PRO A 47 6.90 -8.83 6.47
C PRO A 47 5.67 -7.98 6.13
N ASP A 48 4.48 -8.54 6.35
CA ASP A 48 3.21 -7.91 5.93
C ASP A 48 3.02 -6.52 6.51
N ASP A 49 3.42 -6.28 7.75
CA ASP A 49 3.34 -4.96 8.39
C ASP A 49 4.20 -3.91 7.65
N ALA A 50 5.33 -4.30 7.04
CA ALA A 50 6.14 -3.42 6.21
C ALA A 50 5.50 -3.16 4.85
N ARG A 51 4.87 -4.17 4.25
CA ARG A 51 4.15 -4.04 2.97
C ARG A 51 2.92 -3.13 3.12
N VAL A 52 2.17 -3.29 4.22
CA VAL A 52 1.04 -2.43 4.56
C VAL A 52 1.49 -0.99 4.84
N ARG A 53 2.63 -0.79 5.53
CA ARG A 53 3.22 0.55 5.70
C ARG A 53 3.59 1.18 4.37
N LEU A 54 4.24 0.46 3.47
CA LEU A 54 4.61 0.95 2.14
C LEU A 54 3.37 1.35 1.33
N LEU A 55 2.34 0.51 1.33
CA LEU A 55 1.07 0.80 0.67
C LEU A 55 0.41 2.06 1.26
N SER A 56 0.34 2.13 2.59
CA SER A 56 -0.26 3.25 3.32
C SER A 56 0.48 4.57 3.08
N GLN A 57 1.81 4.54 2.93
CA GLN A 57 2.63 5.72 2.59
C GLN A 57 2.31 6.32 1.21
N LYS A 58 1.63 5.57 0.35
CA LYS A 58 1.26 6.00 -1.00
C LYS A 58 -0.20 6.41 -1.10
N LEU A 59 -0.97 6.28 -0.02
CA LEU A 59 -2.31 6.82 0.05
C LEU A 59 -2.23 8.29 0.49
N PRO A 60 -2.97 9.20 -0.16
CA PRO A 60 -3.01 10.60 0.27
C PRO A 60 -3.62 10.69 1.67
N ALA A 61 -3.25 11.72 2.44
CA ALA A 61 -3.69 11.89 3.83
C ALA A 61 -5.22 11.80 4.01
N ALA A 62 -5.99 12.33 3.04
CA ALA A 62 -7.45 12.24 3.05
C ALA A 62 -7.97 10.78 2.98
N SER A 63 -7.28 9.91 2.24
CA SER A 63 -7.60 8.48 2.16
C SER A 63 -7.09 7.72 3.40
N HIS A 64 -5.98 8.16 4.00
CA HIS A 64 -5.49 7.59 5.26
C HIS A 64 -6.52 7.77 6.39
N ASP A 65 -7.17 8.94 6.50
CA ASP A 65 -8.20 9.18 7.52
C ASP A 65 -9.42 8.29 7.32
N ASN A 66 -9.82 8.03 6.07
CA ASN A 66 -10.91 7.10 5.77
C ASN A 66 -10.50 5.66 6.10
N TYR A 67 -9.33 5.23 5.64
CA TYR A 67 -8.80 3.89 5.91
C TYR A 67 -8.68 3.62 7.42
N ALA A 68 -8.12 4.56 8.17
CA ALA A 68 -8.02 4.47 9.63
C ALA A 68 -9.42 4.34 10.28
N LYS A 69 -10.42 5.11 9.83
CA LYS A 69 -11.79 5.01 10.37
C LYS A 69 -12.44 3.65 10.11
N TYR A 70 -12.22 3.04 8.93
CA TYR A 70 -12.77 1.72 8.60
C TYR A 70 -12.10 0.58 9.35
N VAL A 71 -10.83 0.75 9.71
CA VAL A 71 -10.00 -0.28 10.34
C VAL A 71 -10.10 -0.29 11.87
N LEU A 72 -10.39 0.85 12.50
CA LEU A 72 -10.51 0.96 13.96
C LEU A 72 -11.61 0.03 14.54
N PRO A 73 -11.37 -0.62 15.71
CA PRO A 73 -10.30 -0.35 16.68
C PRO A 73 -8.95 -0.99 16.33
N LYS A 74 -8.88 -1.80 15.26
CA LYS A 74 -7.62 -2.37 14.79
C LYS A 74 -6.74 -1.28 14.17
N GLN A 75 -5.46 -1.57 14.03
CA GLN A 75 -4.49 -0.75 13.33
C GLN A 75 -4.17 -1.37 11.97
N PRO A 76 -3.66 -0.60 10.99
CA PRO A 76 -3.22 -1.14 9.71
C PRO A 76 -2.27 -2.36 9.85
N ARG A 77 -1.42 -2.37 10.88
CA ARG A 77 -0.50 -3.48 11.18
C ARG A 77 -1.17 -4.79 11.57
N ASP A 78 -2.46 -4.76 11.93
CA ASP A 78 -3.23 -5.93 12.35
C ASP A 78 -3.86 -6.67 11.16
N PHE A 79 -3.66 -6.16 9.94
CA PHE A 79 -4.12 -6.75 8.69
C PHE A 79 -2.92 -7.30 7.93
N THR A 80 -3.13 -8.44 7.30
CA THR A 80 -2.20 -8.94 6.28
C THR A 80 -2.21 -8.01 5.07
N PHE A 81 -1.15 -8.09 4.26
CA PHE A 81 -1.13 -7.37 3.00
C PHE A 81 -2.32 -7.77 2.11
N LYS A 82 -2.66 -9.07 2.11
CA LYS A 82 -3.80 -9.61 1.35
C LYS A 82 -5.13 -8.98 1.79
N GLU A 83 -5.42 -8.96 3.09
CA GLU A 83 -6.64 -8.34 3.63
C GLU A 83 -6.71 -6.83 3.36
N THR A 84 -5.57 -6.18 3.12
CA THR A 84 -5.52 -4.74 2.83
C THR A 84 -5.84 -4.43 1.37
N VAL A 85 -5.43 -5.30 0.43
CA VAL A 85 -5.60 -5.07 -1.02
C VAL A 85 -6.88 -5.70 -1.58
N ASP A 86 -7.41 -6.70 -0.89
CA ASP A 86 -8.60 -7.48 -1.28
C ASP A 86 -9.50 -7.67 -0.04
N PRO A 87 -10.14 -6.59 0.46
CA PRO A 87 -10.96 -6.61 1.68
C PRO A 87 -12.31 -7.34 1.52
#